data_AF-A0A413Q835-F1
#
_entry.id   AF-A0A413Q835-F1
#
_cell.length_a   1.000
_cell.length_b   1.000
_cell.length_c   1.000
_cell.angle_alpha   90.00
_cell.angle_beta   90.00
_cell.angle_gamma   90.00
#
_symmetry.space_group_name_H-M   'P 1'
#
loop_
_entity.id
_entity.type
_entity.pdbx_description
1 polymer ?
#
loop_
_entity_poly.entity_id
_entity_poly.type
_entity_poly.pdbx_seq_one_letter_code
_entity_poly.pdbx_strand_id
1 'polypeptide(L)'
;MVEIDFTFTINDSNDNQFDAELYLESENLMKKRVIISIVMAMTIFCGVIFFLEHKNTYDTEKDAQNSMDDEVVLASSSEGYNSVVVYQLHNALIVSAESEAAFFDGVRYEVETQGNVDSSDIDIVWTNIGGGTEKTEDNDLIIAEIKISENGKLISDTKINFAKKAFDALEDVLKSNKR
;
A
#
# COMPACT_ATOMS: atom_id res chain seq x y z
N MET A 1 51.26 14.55 -97.06
CA MET A 1 50.85 15.53 -96.03
C MET A 1 50.36 14.70 -94.87
N VAL A 2 51.04 14.79 -93.73
CA VAL A 2 50.74 14.00 -92.53
C VAL A 2 49.78 14.84 -91.70
N GLU A 3 48.57 14.34 -91.45
CA GLU A 3 47.66 14.90 -90.45
C GLU A 3 47.64 13.94 -89.26
N ILE A 4 48.03 14.48 -88.11
CA ILE A 4 48.07 13.78 -86.82
C ILE A 4 46.82 14.26 -86.08
N ASP A 5 45.80 13.40 -85.98
CA ASP A 5 44.63 13.69 -85.17
C ASP A 5 44.93 13.38 -83.70
N PHE A 6 44.99 14.42 -82.87
CA PHE A 6 44.96 14.29 -81.42
C PHE A 6 43.51 14.15 -80.96
N THR A 7 43.02 12.92 -80.81
CA THR A 7 41.80 12.68 -80.02
C THR A 7 42.14 12.65 -78.53
N PHE A 8 41.73 13.69 -77.82
CA PHE A 8 41.72 13.72 -76.36
C PHE A 8 40.45 13.02 -75.85
N THR A 9 40.60 11.85 -75.25
CA THR A 9 39.50 11.11 -74.60
C THR A 9 39.41 11.54 -73.14
N ILE A 10 38.40 12.34 -72.78
CA ILE A 10 38.00 12.50 -71.36
C ILE A 10 37.34 11.18 -70.94
N ASN A 11 37.93 10.51 -69.95
CA ASN A 11 37.43 9.27 -69.36
C ASN A 11 36.37 9.59 -68.28
N ASP A 12 35.10 9.60 -68.65
CA ASP A 12 33.94 9.94 -67.79
C ASP A 12 33.52 8.79 -66.83
N SER A 13 34.34 7.74 -66.71
CA SER A 13 33.98 6.49 -66.02
C SER A 13 34.43 6.41 -64.56
N ASN A 14 35.29 7.31 -64.09
CA ASN A 14 35.94 7.15 -62.78
C ASN A 14 35.21 7.86 -61.63
N ASP A 15 34.41 8.88 -61.94
CA ASP A 15 33.77 9.73 -60.92
C ASP A 15 32.53 9.03 -60.31
N ASN A 16 31.74 8.34 -61.13
CA ASN A 16 30.51 7.65 -60.67
C ASN A 16 30.77 6.40 -59.80
N GLN A 17 31.93 5.74 -59.95
CA GLN A 17 32.27 4.55 -59.15
C GLN A 17 32.79 4.95 -57.76
N PHE A 18 33.59 6.01 -57.68
CA PHE A 18 34.09 6.54 -56.41
C PHE A 18 32.95 7.08 -55.55
N ASP A 19 32.00 7.79 -56.17
CA ASP A 19 30.82 8.28 -55.47
C ASP A 19 29.98 7.12 -54.91
N ALA A 20 29.69 6.09 -55.70
CA ALA A 20 28.92 4.93 -55.23
C ALA A 20 29.56 4.19 -54.04
N GLU A 21 30.90 4.04 -54.05
CA GLU A 21 31.64 3.46 -52.92
C GLU A 21 31.60 4.38 -51.69
N LEU A 22 31.78 5.69 -51.86
CA LEU A 22 31.69 6.68 -50.77
C LEU A 22 30.29 6.72 -50.16
N TYR A 23 29.24 6.60 -50.98
CA TYR A 23 27.85 6.53 -50.54
C TYR A 23 27.59 5.25 -49.72
N LEU A 24 28.02 4.08 -50.20
CA LEU A 24 27.90 2.80 -49.48
C LEU A 24 28.72 2.76 -48.18
N GLU A 25 29.94 3.33 -48.19
CA GLU A 25 30.79 3.49 -47.02
C GLU A 25 30.10 4.38 -45.98
N SER A 26 29.56 5.54 -46.41
CA SER A 26 28.83 6.46 -45.54
C SER A 26 27.56 5.85 -44.96
N GLU A 27 26.82 5.06 -45.74
CA GLU A 27 25.61 4.36 -45.30
C GLU A 27 25.95 3.27 -44.27
N ASN A 28 27.02 2.49 -44.51
CA ASN A 28 27.51 1.50 -43.55
C ASN A 28 28.05 2.14 -42.27
N LEU A 29 28.73 3.28 -42.37
CA LEU A 29 29.20 4.06 -41.21
C LEU A 29 28.02 4.64 -40.41
N MET A 30 26.97 5.13 -41.09
CA MET A 30 25.73 5.60 -40.46
C MET A 30 24.97 4.45 -39.78
N LYS A 31 24.81 3.31 -40.45
CA LYS A 31 24.20 2.10 -39.88
C LYS A 31 24.99 1.59 -38.68
N LYS A 32 26.32 1.56 -38.75
CA LYS A 32 27.20 1.15 -37.64
C LYS A 32 27.04 2.08 -36.44
N ARG A 33 26.98 3.40 -36.66
CA ARG A 33 26.72 4.39 -35.60
C ARG A 33 25.34 4.20 -34.96
N VAL A 34 24.30 3.94 -35.76
CA VAL A 34 22.95 3.68 -35.25
C VAL A 34 22.91 2.39 -34.44
N ILE A 35 23.54 1.31 -34.91
CA ILE A 35 23.62 0.03 -34.19
C ILE A 35 24.35 0.21 -32.86
N ILE A 36 25.48 0.93 -32.83
CA ILE A 36 26.22 1.23 -31.58
C ILE A 36 25.33 2.00 -30.60
N SER A 37 24.58 3.00 -31.08
CA SER A 37 23.65 3.76 -30.24
C SER A 37 22.53 2.90 -29.65
N ILE A 38 21.98 1.96 -30.42
CA ILE A 38 20.95 1.02 -29.95
C ILE A 38 21.52 0.07 -28.89
N VAL A 39 22.72 -0.46 -29.11
CA VAL A 39 23.39 -1.36 -28.15
C VAL A 39 23.68 -0.62 -26.84
N MET A 40 24.16 0.63 -26.89
CA MET A 40 24.36 1.44 -25.68
C MET A 40 23.06 1.69 -24.93
N ALA A 41 21.97 2.03 -25.64
CA ALA A 41 20.66 2.23 -25.01
C ALA A 41 20.14 0.94 -24.35
N MET A 42 20.31 -0.22 -24.99
CA MET A 42 19.93 -1.51 -24.42
C MET A 42 20.73 -1.87 -23.17
N THR A 43 22.05 -1.61 -23.15
CA THR A 43 22.84 -1.88 -21.93
C THR A 43 22.43 -1.01 -20.75
N ILE A 44 22.08 0.26 -20.99
CA ILE A 44 21.55 1.16 -19.95
C ILE A 44 20.18 0.68 -19.49
N PHE A 45 19.30 0.31 -20.43
CA PHE A 45 17.95 -0.16 -20.11
C PHE A 45 17.98 -1.49 -19.34
N CYS A 46 18.81 -2.45 -19.74
CA CYS A 46 19.04 -3.69 -18.99
C CYS A 46 19.64 -3.40 -17.60
N GLY A 47 20.57 -2.45 -17.49
CA GLY A 47 21.11 -2.02 -16.20
C GLY A 47 20.06 -1.38 -15.30
N VAL A 48 19.14 -0.58 -15.85
CA VAL A 48 18.03 0.03 -15.11
C VAL A 48 17.01 -1.03 -14.68
N ILE A 49 16.65 -1.98 -15.54
CA ILE A 49 15.77 -3.10 -15.16
C ILE A 49 16.43 -3.95 -14.07
N PHE A 50 17.70 -4.33 -14.23
CA PHE A 50 18.42 -5.11 -13.24
C PHE A 50 18.57 -4.34 -11.91
N PHE A 51 18.77 -3.02 -11.95
CA PHE A 51 18.81 -2.18 -10.74
C PHE A 51 17.42 -2.05 -10.09
N LEU A 52 16.34 -2.01 -10.88
CA LEU A 52 14.96 -2.01 -10.37
C LEU A 52 14.57 -3.37 -9.78
N GLU A 53 14.94 -4.49 -10.42
CA GLU A 53 14.80 -5.84 -9.88
C GLU A 53 15.67 -6.03 -8.62
N HIS A 54 16.90 -5.51 -8.62
CA HIS A 54 17.77 -5.54 -7.46
C HIS A 54 17.19 -4.76 -6.28
N LYS A 55 16.58 -3.57 -6.49
CA LYS A 55 15.81 -2.89 -5.43
C LYS A 55 14.60 -3.71 -4.96
N ASN A 56 13.91 -4.41 -5.86
CA ASN A 56 12.79 -5.27 -5.49
C ASN A 56 13.22 -6.56 -4.76
N THR A 57 14.45 -7.05 -4.94
CA THR A 57 14.92 -8.31 -4.35
C THR A 57 15.87 -8.09 -3.16
N TYR A 58 16.58 -6.97 -3.06
CA TYR A 58 17.47 -6.67 -1.92
C TYR A 58 16.74 -6.19 -0.66
N ASP A 59 15.49 -5.76 -0.78
CA ASP A 59 14.63 -5.48 0.37
C ASP A 59 13.85 -6.73 0.83
N THR A 60 14.03 -7.89 0.17
CA THR A 60 13.28 -9.13 0.49
C THR A 60 14.14 -10.33 0.89
N GLU A 61 15.47 -10.24 0.80
CA GLU A 61 16.36 -11.38 1.15
C GLU A 61 17.33 -11.09 2.30
N LYS A 62 16.90 -10.28 3.27
CA LYS A 62 17.58 -10.19 4.58
C LYS A 62 16.63 -10.15 5.77
N ASP A 63 15.56 -10.92 5.72
CA ASP A 63 14.81 -11.32 6.92
C ASP A 63 14.21 -12.72 6.71
N ALA A 64 15.04 -13.75 6.77
CA ALA A 64 14.59 -15.14 7.00
C ALA A 64 14.06 -15.35 8.44
N GLN A 65 13.47 -14.30 9.03
CA GLN A 65 12.75 -14.29 10.29
C GLN A 65 11.77 -13.10 10.37
N ASN A 66 10.99 -12.85 9.30
CA ASN A 66 9.81 -11.99 9.41
C ASN A 66 8.62 -12.62 8.67
N SER A 67 7.98 -13.57 9.36
CA SER A 67 6.63 -14.02 9.01
C SER A 67 5.61 -13.08 9.67
N MET A 68 5.61 -11.79 9.32
CA MET A 68 4.65 -10.82 9.87
C MET A 68 4.35 -9.72 8.84
N ASP A 69 3.11 -9.71 8.37
CA ASP A 69 2.40 -8.52 7.84
C ASP A 69 0.93 -8.84 7.45
N ASP A 70 0.47 -10.08 7.60
CA ASP A 70 -0.95 -10.37 7.43
C ASP A 70 -1.71 -9.88 8.67
N GLU A 71 -2.28 -8.67 8.59
CA GLU A 71 -3.36 -8.24 9.47
C GLU A 71 -4.53 -9.23 9.31
N VAL A 72 -4.83 -9.98 10.37
CA VAL A 72 -5.93 -10.95 10.36
C VAL A 72 -7.06 -10.44 11.25
N VAL A 73 -8.20 -10.09 10.65
CA VAL A 73 -9.40 -9.75 11.40
C VAL A 73 -9.98 -11.00 12.05
N LEU A 74 -10.07 -10.99 13.38
CA LEU A 74 -10.61 -12.11 14.16
C LEU A 74 -12.07 -11.88 14.54
N ALA A 75 -12.44 -10.64 14.84
CA ALA A 75 -13.82 -10.28 15.13
C ALA A 75 -14.13 -8.88 14.63
N SER A 76 -15.35 -8.67 14.16
CA SER A 76 -15.84 -7.35 13.79
C SER A 76 -17.33 -7.29 14.08
N SER A 77 -17.79 -6.17 14.61
CA SER A 77 -19.21 -5.92 14.89
C SER A 77 -19.53 -4.45 14.77
N SER A 78 -20.75 -4.12 14.38
CA SER A 78 -21.19 -2.75 14.15
C SER A 78 -22.62 -2.54 14.61
N GLU A 79 -22.89 -1.39 15.21
CA GLU A 79 -24.23 -0.93 15.58
C GLU A 79 -24.42 0.53 15.15
N GLY A 80 -25.35 0.75 14.21
CA GLY A 80 -25.58 2.06 13.62
C GLY A 80 -24.31 2.61 12.97
N TYR A 81 -23.84 3.76 13.46
CA TYR A 81 -22.64 4.43 12.98
C TYR A 81 -21.35 3.97 13.68
N ASN A 82 -21.45 3.04 14.62
CA ASN A 82 -20.35 2.60 15.47
C ASN A 82 -19.83 1.24 15.02
N SER A 83 -18.52 1.04 15.08
CA SER A 83 -17.90 -0.24 14.77
C SER A 83 -16.80 -0.57 15.77
N VAL A 84 -16.59 -1.87 15.96
CA VAL A 84 -15.47 -2.45 16.70
C VAL A 84 -14.87 -3.55 15.86
N VAL A 85 -13.56 -3.50 15.67
CA VAL A 85 -12.76 -4.51 14.96
C VAL A 85 -11.66 -4.98 15.90
N VAL A 86 -11.52 -6.29 16.03
CA VAL A 86 -10.42 -6.95 16.73
C VAL A 86 -9.63 -7.74 15.71
N TYR A 87 -8.34 -7.46 15.60
CA TYR A 87 -7.46 -8.09 14.64
C TYR A 87 -6.12 -8.42 15.23
N GLN A 88 -5.52 -9.49 14.74
CA GLN A 88 -4.16 -9.87 15.05
C GLN A 88 -3.21 -9.05 14.19
N LEU A 89 -2.30 -8.35 14.83
CA LEU A 89 -1.17 -7.69 14.19
C LEU A 89 0.09 -8.18 14.89
N HIS A 90 0.94 -8.89 14.15
CA HIS A 90 2.13 -9.52 14.72
C HIS A 90 1.75 -10.50 15.85
N ASN A 91 2.29 -10.33 17.06
CA ASN A 91 1.99 -11.14 18.25
C ASN A 91 1.03 -10.43 19.22
N ALA A 92 0.30 -9.43 18.75
CA ALA A 92 -0.62 -8.67 19.58
C ALA A 92 -2.01 -8.58 18.96
N LEU A 93 -3.01 -8.51 19.82
CA LEU A 93 -4.37 -8.20 19.41
C LEU A 93 -4.58 -6.70 19.48
N ILE A 94 -5.05 -6.13 18.37
CA ILE A 94 -5.45 -4.74 18.30
C ILE A 94 -6.96 -4.67 18.32
N VAL A 95 -7.49 -3.90 19.27
CA VAL A 95 -8.90 -3.52 19.29
C VAL A 95 -9.01 -2.09 18.80
N SER A 96 -9.78 -1.88 17.73
CA SER A 96 -10.07 -0.58 17.15
C SER A 96 -11.57 -0.36 17.15
N ALA A 97 -12.01 0.76 17.72
CA ALA A 97 -13.38 1.20 17.71
C ALA A 97 -13.48 2.55 17.01
N GLU A 98 -14.40 2.67 16.07
CA GLU A 98 -14.56 3.83 15.21
C GLU A 98 -16.04 4.24 15.15
N SER A 99 -16.30 5.51 14.86
CA SER A 99 -17.67 5.98 14.62
C SER A 99 -17.67 7.12 13.62
N GLU A 100 -18.72 7.18 12.79
CA GLU A 100 -18.96 8.33 11.91
C GLU A 100 -19.47 9.56 12.70
N ALA A 101 -19.81 9.40 13.98
CA ALA A 101 -20.26 10.47 14.83
C ALA A 101 -19.11 11.44 15.18
N ALA A 102 -19.32 12.74 14.94
CA ALA A 102 -18.34 13.79 15.24
C ALA A 102 -17.99 13.93 16.74
N PHE A 103 -18.76 13.28 17.62
CA PHE A 103 -18.54 13.23 19.06
C PHE A 103 -17.81 11.96 19.51
N PHE A 104 -17.15 11.23 18.61
CA PHE A 104 -16.31 10.11 18.99
C PHE A 104 -14.95 10.23 18.29
N ASP A 105 -13.87 10.13 19.06
CA ASP A 105 -12.51 10.39 18.55
C ASP A 105 -11.79 9.11 18.10
N GLY A 106 -12.49 7.96 18.10
CA GLY A 106 -11.86 6.65 17.92
C GLY A 106 -11.23 6.15 19.21
N VAL A 107 -11.17 4.83 19.38
CA VAL A 107 -10.43 4.18 20.47
C VAL A 107 -9.62 3.04 19.88
N ARG A 108 -8.32 3.01 20.17
CA ARG A 108 -7.44 1.93 19.76
C ARG A 108 -6.57 1.50 20.92
N TYR A 109 -6.52 0.21 21.21
CA TYR A 109 -5.64 -0.34 22.23
C TYR A 109 -5.15 -1.74 21.85
N GLU A 110 -4.01 -2.08 22.43
CA GLU A 110 -3.35 -3.38 22.26
C GLU A 110 -3.66 -4.27 23.46
N VAL A 111 -3.86 -5.56 23.19
CA VAL A 111 -4.01 -6.61 24.19
C VAL A 111 -2.87 -7.60 23.97
N GLU A 112 -2.01 -7.72 24.98
CA GLU A 112 -0.92 -8.68 24.98
C GLU A 112 -1.47 -10.11 25.04
N THR A 113 -0.97 -10.98 24.17
CA THR A 113 -1.28 -12.42 24.17
C THR A 113 0.00 -13.22 24.43
N GLN A 114 -0.14 -14.41 25.00
CA GLN A 114 0.97 -15.34 25.23
C GLN A 114 0.87 -16.58 24.33
N GLY A 115 -0.26 -16.75 23.65
CA GLY A 115 -0.54 -17.82 22.71
C GLY A 115 -1.45 -17.36 21.58
N ASN A 116 -2.08 -18.32 20.91
CA ASN A 116 -3.01 -18.05 19.83
C ASN A 116 -4.40 -17.73 20.39
N VAL A 117 -5.06 -16.72 19.81
CA VAL A 117 -6.43 -16.33 20.11
C VAL A 117 -7.20 -16.40 18.81
N ASP A 118 -8.29 -17.16 18.78
CA ASP A 118 -9.14 -17.31 17.61
C ASP A 118 -10.40 -16.44 17.73
N SER A 119 -11.17 -16.35 16.64
CA SER A 119 -12.43 -15.58 16.61
C SER A 119 -13.44 -16.01 17.66
N SER A 120 -13.45 -17.28 18.07
CA SER A 120 -14.34 -17.81 19.11
C SER A 120 -14.00 -17.36 20.52
N ASP A 121 -12.80 -16.82 20.73
CA ASP A 121 -12.35 -16.33 22.03
C ASP A 121 -12.69 -14.86 22.26
N ILE A 122 -13.34 -14.21 21.28
CA ILE A 122 -13.65 -12.79 21.27
C ILE A 122 -15.16 -12.60 21.23
N ASP A 123 -15.71 -12.00 22.28
CA ASP A 123 -17.10 -11.57 22.35
C ASP A 123 -17.19 -10.06 22.24
N ILE A 124 -18.04 -9.57 21.32
CA ILE A 124 -18.41 -8.15 21.22
C ILE A 124 -19.90 -8.04 21.47
N VAL A 125 -20.28 -7.52 22.63
CA VAL A 125 -21.67 -7.37 23.05
C VAL A 125 -22.05 -5.90 23.07
N TRP A 126 -23.10 -5.56 22.33
CA TRP A 126 -23.64 -4.21 22.29
C TRP A 126 -24.74 -4.03 23.33
N THR A 127 -24.68 -2.93 24.06
CA THR A 127 -25.64 -2.57 25.11
C THR A 127 -26.03 -1.10 25.01
N ASN A 128 -27.24 -0.81 25.48
CA ASN A 128 -27.66 0.56 25.75
C ASN A 128 -27.07 1.10 27.05
N ILE A 129 -27.33 2.37 27.37
CA ILE A 129 -26.85 3.03 28.61
C ILE A 129 -27.30 2.29 29.87
N GLY A 130 -28.47 1.65 29.84
CA GLY A 130 -29.01 0.84 30.93
C GLY A 130 -28.47 -0.58 31.02
N GLY A 131 -27.57 -1.00 30.11
CA GLY A 131 -27.01 -2.34 30.06
C GLY A 131 -27.89 -3.39 29.39
N GLY A 132 -29.01 -3.00 28.79
CA GLY A 132 -29.84 -3.91 28.00
C GLY A 132 -29.23 -4.15 26.61
N THR A 133 -29.45 -5.34 26.06
CA THR A 133 -28.99 -5.74 24.71
C THR A 133 -30.05 -5.54 23.64
N GLU A 134 -31.26 -5.11 24.02
CA GLU A 134 -32.36 -4.87 23.11
C GLU A 134 -32.30 -3.45 22.54
N LYS A 135 -32.43 -3.36 21.22
CA LYS A 135 -32.57 -2.11 20.49
C LYS A 135 -34.05 -1.74 20.41
N THR A 136 -34.40 -0.51 20.80
CA THR A 136 -35.75 0.04 20.65
C THR A 136 -35.68 1.43 20.01
N GLU A 137 -36.82 1.99 19.58
CA GLU A 137 -36.86 3.33 18.97
C GLU A 137 -36.27 4.42 19.87
N ASP A 138 -36.41 4.26 21.19
CA ASP A 138 -35.94 5.22 22.19
C ASP A 138 -34.58 4.84 22.79
N ASN A 139 -34.02 3.68 22.43
CA ASN A 139 -32.89 3.10 23.14
C ASN A 139 -31.91 2.41 22.19
N ASP A 140 -30.96 3.21 21.72
CA ASP A 140 -29.86 2.73 20.89
C ASP A 140 -28.79 2.00 21.71
N LEU A 141 -28.16 1.02 21.06
CA LEU A 141 -27.00 0.32 21.59
C LEU A 141 -25.75 1.17 21.31
N ILE A 142 -25.25 1.85 22.33
CA ILE A 142 -24.16 2.83 22.22
C ILE A 142 -22.91 2.46 23.04
N ILE A 143 -22.94 1.31 23.71
CA ILE A 143 -21.84 0.78 24.49
C ILE A 143 -21.46 -0.59 23.94
N ALA A 144 -20.22 -0.75 23.49
CA ALA A 144 -19.66 -2.06 23.15
C ALA A 144 -18.84 -2.58 24.34
N GLU A 145 -19.15 -3.79 24.80
CA GLU A 145 -18.34 -4.58 25.72
C GLU A 145 -17.55 -5.62 24.92
N ILE A 146 -16.22 -5.53 24.96
CA ILE A 146 -15.29 -6.42 24.27
C ILE A 146 -14.65 -7.32 25.31
N LYS A 147 -14.88 -8.63 25.20
CA LYS A 147 -14.25 -9.64 26.06
C LYS A 147 -13.35 -10.52 25.21
N ILE A 148 -12.11 -10.65 25.64
CA ILE A 148 -11.11 -11.49 24.97
C ILE A 148 -10.62 -12.51 25.98
N SER A 149 -10.74 -13.77 25.62
CA SER A 149 -10.22 -14.90 26.39
C SER A 149 -9.01 -15.51 25.70
N GLU A 150 -8.15 -16.16 26.48
CA GLU A 150 -7.06 -16.97 25.97
C GLU A 150 -7.02 -18.25 26.81
N ASN A 151 -7.05 -19.41 26.15
CA ASN A 151 -7.11 -20.72 26.82
C ASN A 151 -8.26 -20.81 27.85
N GLY A 152 -9.40 -20.20 27.55
CA GLY A 152 -10.57 -20.16 28.45
C GLY A 152 -10.45 -19.22 29.65
N LYS A 153 -9.40 -18.40 29.73
CA LYS A 153 -9.24 -17.36 30.76
C LYS A 153 -9.46 -15.99 30.15
N LEU A 154 -10.32 -15.18 30.77
CA LEU A 154 -10.52 -13.78 30.39
C LEU A 154 -9.22 -12.98 30.60
N ILE A 155 -8.70 -12.38 29.53
CA ILE A 155 -7.48 -11.56 29.54
C ILE A 155 -7.78 -10.07 29.33
N SER A 156 -8.90 -9.73 28.69
CA SER A 156 -9.37 -8.35 28.52
C SER A 156 -10.89 -8.27 28.62
N ASP A 157 -11.39 -7.24 29.29
CA ASP A 157 -12.81 -6.87 29.38
C ASP A 157 -12.90 -5.34 29.36
N THR A 158 -13.26 -4.78 28.21
CA THR A 158 -13.25 -3.34 27.99
C THR A 158 -14.60 -2.86 27.49
N LYS A 159 -15.10 -1.77 28.09
CA LYS A 159 -16.33 -1.08 27.69
C LYS A 159 -16.00 0.22 26.99
N ILE A 160 -16.50 0.38 25.76
CA ILE A 160 -16.36 1.59 24.96
C ILE A 160 -17.73 2.24 24.85
N ASN A 161 -17.86 3.46 25.38
CA ASN A 161 -19.08 4.26 25.27
C ASN A 161 -18.91 5.29 24.15
N PHE A 162 -19.66 5.09 23.07
CA PHE A 162 -19.58 5.91 21.86
C PHE A 162 -20.23 7.31 22.01
N ALA A 163 -21.03 7.53 23.05
CA ALA A 163 -21.70 8.80 23.31
C ALA A 163 -21.07 9.59 24.47
N LYS A 164 -19.98 9.10 25.08
CA LYS A 164 -19.37 9.72 26.26
C LYS A 164 -19.06 11.20 26.07
N LYS A 165 -18.40 11.57 24.97
CA LYS A 165 -18.04 12.96 24.70
C LYS A 165 -19.26 13.86 24.47
N ALA A 166 -20.33 13.34 23.88
CA ALA A 166 -21.57 14.08 23.72
C ALA A 166 -22.20 14.39 25.09
N PHE A 167 -22.17 13.44 26.02
CA PHE A 167 -22.61 13.66 27.40
C PHE A 167 -21.70 14.63 28.16
N ASP A 168 -20.38 14.47 28.03
CA ASP A 168 -19.40 15.36 28.65
C ASP A 168 -19.61 16.82 28.20
N ALA A 169 -19.82 17.03 26.88
CA ALA A 169 -20.09 18.36 26.32
C ALA A 169 -21.41 18.96 26.85
N LEU A 170 -22.46 18.15 26.99
CA LEU A 170 -23.74 18.59 27.56
C LEU A 170 -23.58 18.98 29.04
N GLU A 171 -22.85 18.17 29.81
CA GLU A 171 -22.59 18.41 31.22
C GLU A 171 -21.79 19.71 31.41
N ASP A 172 -20.80 19.97 30.58
CA ASP A 172 -19.99 21.20 30.62
C ASP A 172 -20.84 22.46 30.36
N VAL A 173 -21.75 22.41 29.37
CA VAL A 173 -22.69 23.51 29.12
C VAL A 173 -23.62 23.71 30.33
N LEU A 174 -24.17 22.64 30.90
CA LEU A 174 -25.05 22.72 32.08
C LEU A 174 -24.33 23.28 33.31
N LYS A 175 -23.06 22.93 33.53
CA LYS A 175 -22.23 23.47 34.61
C LYS A 175 -21.88 24.94 34.39
N SER A 176 -21.63 25.33 33.14
CA SER A 176 -21.32 26.73 32.79
C SER A 176 -22.49 27.68 33.02
N ASN A 177 -23.73 27.21 32.87
CA ASN A 177 -24.96 28.01 33.00
C ASN A 177 -25.48 28.12 34.46
N LYS A 178 -24.77 27.52 35.43
CA LYS A 178 -25.03 27.66 36.87
C LYS A 178 -24.13 28.69 37.57
N ARG A 179 -23.37 29.50 36.81
CA ARG A 179 -22.57 30.63 37.31
C ARG A 179 -23.22 31.98 37.05
#